data_AF-A0A562Q690-F1
#
_entry.id   AF-A0A562Q690-F1
#
_cell.length_a   1.000
_cell.length_b   1.000
_cell.length_c   1.000
_cell.angle_alpha   90.00
_cell.angle_beta   90.00
_cell.angle_gamma   90.00
#
_symmetry.space_group_name_H-M   'P 1'
#
loop_
_entity.id
_entity.type
_entity.pdbx_description
1 polymer ?
#
loop_
_entity_poly.entity_id
_entity_poly.type
_entity_poly.pdbx_seq_one_letter_code
_entity_poly.pdbx_strand_id
1 'polypeptide(L)'
;MKKQFLLVLFFFVSCSYSQSVTDYKAVIVPMNYSFLKTENQYRLNTFTKFNLEKAGFVAFYNQEAIPSEYSDRCSLLFVDVIQVSGFLTTKLYLTMKDCNGKIIFQSDVGKSKEKEYQVAFTEALNDAFKSIYDLKYNYSGQKTVNPESVSAEPEASKTVSAPAAKVETPVLSTPKIISKTDTNLLYAQATVNGYQLIDSTPKVIMKVFHTSNKHCYIAVKGYIQGVLLLKNNEWVFEYYQNEQLWSEIITVKF
;
A
#
# COMPACT_ATOMS: atom_id res chain seq x y z
N MET A 1 -36.53 31.62 33.13
CA MET A 1 -36.48 30.35 32.37
C MET A 1 -35.89 30.49 30.94
N LYS A 2 -35.87 31.66 30.29
CA LYS A 2 -35.25 31.84 28.95
C LYS A 2 -33.71 31.73 28.92
N LYS A 3 -33.00 32.12 30.00
CA LYS A 3 -31.52 32.05 30.05
C LYS A 3 -30.96 30.64 30.22
N GLN A 4 -31.72 29.71 30.82
CA GLN A 4 -31.29 28.31 30.99
C GLN A 4 -31.47 27.50 29.70
N PHE A 5 -32.42 27.89 28.83
CA PHE A 5 -32.59 27.27 27.51
C PHE A 5 -31.44 27.62 26.56
N LEU A 6 -30.83 28.80 26.72
CA LEU A 6 -29.72 29.29 25.91
C LEU A 6 -28.39 28.55 26.19
N LEU A 7 -28.24 27.99 27.39
CA LEU A 7 -27.08 27.20 27.79
C LEU A 7 -27.12 25.76 27.26
N VAL A 8 -28.32 25.23 27.02
CA VAL A 8 -28.53 23.89 26.43
C VAL A 8 -28.31 23.90 24.91
N LEU A 9 -28.60 25.02 24.24
CA LEU A 9 -28.40 25.16 22.79
C LEU A 9 -26.90 25.20 22.40
N PHE A 10 -26.01 25.60 23.31
CA PHE A 10 -24.56 25.66 23.05
C PHE A 10 -23.89 24.28 23.08
N PHE A 11 -24.53 23.26 23.66
CA PHE A 11 -23.98 21.90 23.73
C PHE A 11 -24.28 21.03 22.49
N PHE A 12 -25.22 21.45 21.63
CA PHE A 12 -25.67 20.66 20.48
C PHE A 12 -24.92 20.94 19.16
N VAL A 13 -24.02 21.92 19.10
CA VAL A 13 -23.37 22.35 17.83
C VAL A 13 -21.99 21.71 17.61
N SER A 14 -21.49 20.88 18.53
CA SER A 14 -20.17 20.26 18.42
C SER A 14 -20.19 18.85 17.82
N CYS A 15 -20.96 18.63 16.74
CA CYS A 15 -20.79 17.42 15.92
C CYS A 15 -19.58 17.62 15.00
N SER A 16 -18.37 17.61 15.56
CA SER A 16 -17.15 17.51 14.76
C SER A 16 -17.11 16.13 14.12
N TYR A 17 -17.06 16.08 12.78
CA TYR A 17 -16.77 14.85 12.04
C TYR A 17 -15.42 14.32 12.50
N SER A 18 -15.43 13.25 13.30
CA SER A 18 -14.21 12.54 13.65
C SER A 18 -13.75 11.77 12.41
N GLN A 19 -12.53 12.04 11.96
CA GLN A 19 -11.89 11.24 10.91
C GLN A 19 -11.62 9.84 11.48
N SER A 20 -12.05 8.82 10.75
CA SER A 20 -11.84 7.42 11.12
C SER A 20 -10.63 6.86 10.39
N VAL A 21 -9.98 5.85 10.98
CA VAL A 21 -8.90 5.11 10.33
C VAL A 21 -9.38 4.46 9.02
N THR A 22 -10.66 4.10 8.95
CA THR A 22 -11.31 3.47 7.78
C THR A 22 -11.40 4.36 6.55
N ASP A 23 -11.20 5.68 6.71
CA ASP A 23 -11.36 6.65 5.62
C ASP A 23 -10.09 6.76 4.75
N TYR A 24 -8.98 6.19 5.22
CA TYR A 24 -7.69 6.23 4.55
C TYR A 24 -7.44 4.92 3.81
N LYS A 25 -6.88 5.00 2.59
CA LYS A 25 -6.72 3.87 1.68
C LYS A 25 -5.56 2.96 2.05
N ALA A 26 -4.47 3.56 2.51
CA ALA A 26 -3.22 2.87 2.81
C ALA A 26 -2.45 3.58 3.92
N VAL A 27 -1.45 2.88 4.44
CA VAL A 27 -0.60 3.34 5.53
C VAL A 27 0.86 3.38 5.08
N ILE A 28 1.59 4.39 5.51
CA ILE A 28 3.01 4.58 5.23
C ILE A 28 3.81 4.29 6.49
N VAL A 29 4.73 3.33 6.40
CA VAL A 29 5.65 2.92 7.45
C VAL A 29 7.01 3.58 7.19
N PRO A 30 7.60 4.30 8.16
CA PRO A 30 8.92 4.86 7.99
C PRO A 30 9.97 3.73 7.99
N MET A 31 11.14 3.97 7.40
CA MET A 31 12.27 3.02 7.43
C MET A 31 13.09 3.09 8.73
N ASN A 32 12.87 4.11 9.56
CA ASN A 32 13.51 4.28 10.85
C ASN A 32 12.56 4.91 11.87
N TYR A 33 12.73 4.56 13.15
CA TYR A 33 12.03 5.20 14.27
C TYR A 33 12.99 6.05 15.09
N SER A 34 12.49 7.13 15.69
CA SER A 34 13.31 8.12 16.40
C SER A 34 14.16 7.56 17.56
N PHE A 35 13.71 6.47 18.17
CA PHE A 35 14.40 5.81 19.28
C PHE A 35 15.42 4.74 18.84
N LEU A 36 15.48 4.41 17.55
CA LEU A 36 16.42 3.44 16.98
C LEU A 36 17.66 4.13 16.42
N LYS A 37 18.79 3.42 16.46
CA LYS A 37 20.09 3.92 16.00
C LYS A 37 20.35 3.63 14.52
N THR A 38 19.75 2.56 14.00
CA THR A 38 19.94 2.11 12.61
C THR A 38 18.59 1.80 11.98
N GLU A 39 18.53 1.91 10.66
CA GLU A 39 17.32 1.54 9.91
C GLU A 39 16.91 0.10 10.18
N ASN A 40 15.60 -0.11 10.34
CA ASN A 40 15.01 -1.41 10.63
C ASN A 40 15.70 -2.17 11.78
N GLN A 41 16.26 -1.45 12.76
CA GLN A 41 16.86 -2.06 13.94
C GLN A 41 15.80 -2.92 14.65
N TYR A 42 16.23 -4.09 15.05
CA TYR A 42 15.37 -5.15 15.57
C TYR A 42 14.22 -5.59 14.65
N ARG A 43 14.31 -5.30 13.35
CA ARG A 43 13.28 -5.59 12.35
C ARG A 43 11.93 -4.92 12.66
N LEU A 44 11.89 -3.85 13.46
CA LEU A 44 10.63 -3.25 13.90
C LEU A 44 9.83 -2.65 12.74
N ASN A 45 10.48 -2.03 11.76
CA ASN A 45 9.80 -1.48 10.58
C ASN A 45 9.20 -2.60 9.73
N THR A 46 9.94 -3.71 9.55
CA THR A 46 9.42 -4.93 8.90
C THR A 46 8.22 -5.52 9.65
N PHE A 47 8.32 -5.67 10.97
CA PHE A 47 7.20 -6.20 11.77
C PHE A 47 6.00 -5.25 11.78
N THR A 48 6.23 -3.94 11.74
CA THR A 48 5.15 -2.95 11.65
C THR A 48 4.39 -3.10 10.34
N LYS A 49 5.11 -3.13 9.20
CA LYS A 49 4.49 -3.35 7.88
C LYS A 49 3.73 -4.67 7.84
N PHE A 50 4.37 -5.76 8.25
CA PHE A 50 3.77 -7.09 8.28
C PHE A 50 2.50 -7.15 9.14
N ASN A 51 2.52 -6.56 10.34
CA ASN A 51 1.37 -6.57 11.23
C ASN A 51 0.23 -5.67 10.72
N LEU A 52 0.53 -4.57 10.04
CA LEU A 52 -0.48 -3.73 9.38
C LEU A 52 -1.15 -4.47 8.21
N GLU A 53 -0.37 -5.14 7.37
CA GLU A 53 -0.90 -5.99 6.30
C GLU A 53 -1.78 -7.11 6.87
N LYS A 54 -1.34 -7.75 7.95
CA LYS A 54 -2.14 -8.75 8.68
C LYS A 54 -3.42 -8.17 9.28
N ALA A 55 -3.43 -6.89 9.64
CA ALA A 55 -4.61 -6.18 10.13
C ALA A 55 -5.56 -5.72 9.00
N GLY A 56 -5.21 -5.95 7.73
CA GLY A 56 -6.03 -5.64 6.56
C GLY A 56 -5.68 -4.32 5.87
N PHE A 57 -4.63 -3.63 6.31
CA PHE A 57 -4.17 -2.41 5.66
C PHE A 57 -3.31 -2.72 4.43
N VAL A 58 -3.37 -1.86 3.43
CA VAL A 58 -2.31 -1.79 2.41
C VAL A 58 -1.20 -0.91 2.98
N ALA A 59 -0.01 -1.48 3.20
CA ALA A 59 1.09 -0.81 3.85
C ALA A 59 2.26 -0.60 2.89
N PHE A 60 2.80 0.62 2.84
CA PHE A 60 3.99 0.94 2.08
C PHE A 60 5.11 1.49 2.94
N TYR A 61 6.37 1.26 2.57
CA TYR A 61 7.49 2.02 3.12
C TYR A 61 7.55 3.42 2.52
N ASN A 62 8.04 4.40 3.30
CA ASN A 62 8.16 5.79 2.83
C ASN A 62 9.12 6.00 1.63
N GLN A 63 10.01 5.05 1.36
CA GLN A 63 11.01 5.11 0.28
C GLN A 63 10.72 4.14 -0.88
N GLU A 64 9.65 3.34 -0.81
CA GLU A 64 9.32 2.42 -1.89
C GLU A 64 8.38 3.06 -2.93
N ALA A 65 8.34 2.48 -4.14
CA ALA A 65 7.50 2.99 -5.20
C ALA A 65 6.02 2.73 -4.89
N ILE A 66 5.28 3.80 -4.58
CA ILE A 66 3.84 3.75 -4.30
C ILE A 66 3.07 3.79 -5.64
N PRO A 67 2.15 2.84 -5.91
CA PRO A 67 1.31 2.87 -7.11
C PRO A 67 0.50 4.17 -7.22
N SER A 68 0.21 4.59 -8.45
CA SER A 68 -0.53 5.85 -8.71
C SER A 68 -1.91 5.92 -8.05
N GLU A 69 -2.52 4.78 -7.74
CA GLU A 69 -3.78 4.67 -6.99
C GLU A 69 -3.71 5.31 -5.59
N TYR A 70 -2.52 5.33 -4.99
CA TYR A 70 -2.21 5.86 -3.67
C TYR A 70 -1.40 7.17 -3.74
N SER A 71 -1.43 7.85 -4.91
CA SER A 71 -0.66 9.08 -5.11
C SER A 71 -1.16 10.27 -4.26
N ASP A 72 -2.41 10.24 -3.78
CA ASP A 72 -2.94 11.30 -2.94
C ASP A 72 -2.48 11.13 -1.49
N ARG A 73 -1.59 12.03 -1.06
CA ARG A 73 -0.98 12.03 0.28
C ARG A 73 -2.01 12.06 1.41
N CYS A 74 -3.14 12.74 1.24
CA CYS A 74 -4.17 12.87 2.28
C CYS A 74 -5.16 11.71 2.30
N SER A 75 -5.03 10.78 1.36
CA SER A 75 -5.69 9.47 1.42
C SER A 75 -4.87 8.42 2.18
N LEU A 76 -3.68 8.80 2.69
CA LEU A 76 -2.74 7.91 3.37
C LEU A 76 -2.60 8.28 4.84
N LEU A 77 -2.38 7.27 5.69
CA LEU A 77 -1.96 7.46 7.07
C LEU A 77 -0.46 7.28 7.19
N PHE A 78 0.17 8.06 8.06
CA PHE A 78 1.58 7.97 8.40
C PHE A 78 1.72 7.30 9.76
N VAL A 79 2.34 6.14 9.78
CA VAL A 79 2.54 5.35 10.98
C VAL A 79 3.83 5.79 11.67
N ASP A 80 3.83 5.82 12.99
CA ASP A 80 5.04 5.98 13.79
C ASP A 80 4.96 5.10 15.04
N VAL A 81 6.09 4.59 15.48
CA VAL A 81 6.21 3.79 16.71
C VAL A 81 7.00 4.60 17.72
N ILE A 82 6.40 4.78 18.89
CA ILE A 82 6.96 5.64 19.94
C ILE A 82 7.31 4.77 21.14
N GLN A 83 8.56 4.89 21.59
CA GLN A 83 9.01 4.31 22.85
C GLN A 83 8.68 5.24 24.02
N VAL A 84 8.11 4.68 25.07
CA VAL A 84 7.91 5.40 26.35
C VAL A 84 8.78 4.82 27.44
N SER A 85 9.19 5.68 28.37
CA SER A 85 9.98 5.26 29.51
C SER A 85 9.24 4.23 30.37
N GLY A 86 9.93 3.16 30.74
CA GLY A 86 9.45 2.14 31.66
C GLY A 86 10.59 1.65 32.55
N PHE A 87 10.30 1.43 33.84
CA PHE A 87 11.28 0.85 34.76
C PHE A 87 11.42 -0.65 34.47
N LEU A 88 12.59 -1.07 33.97
CA LEU A 88 12.89 -2.46 33.60
C LEU A 88 11.85 -3.10 32.67
N THR A 89 11.18 -2.30 31.84
CA THR A 89 10.13 -2.76 30.93
C THR A 89 10.19 -1.92 29.66
N THR A 90 10.28 -2.59 28.52
CA THR A 90 10.17 -1.95 27.22
C THR A 90 8.71 -1.66 26.93
N LYS A 91 8.39 -0.42 26.56
CA LYS A 91 7.02 0.01 26.28
C LYS A 91 6.98 0.74 24.95
N LEU A 92 6.10 0.32 24.07
CA LEU A 92 5.87 0.91 22.76
C LEU A 92 4.39 1.20 22.56
N TYR A 93 4.08 2.24 21.80
CA TYR A 93 2.76 2.40 21.19
C TYR A 93 2.91 2.90 19.76
N LEU A 94 1.89 2.65 18.95
CA LEU A 94 1.83 3.04 17.54
C LEU A 94 0.87 4.21 17.38
N THR A 95 1.24 5.17 16.53
CA THR A 95 0.36 6.27 16.11
C THR A 95 0.13 6.22 14.61
N MET A 96 -1.07 6.59 14.19
CA MET A 96 -1.42 6.81 12.79
C MET A 96 -1.83 8.27 12.63
N LYS A 97 -1.13 9.00 11.76
CA LYS A 97 -1.32 10.43 11.53
C LYS A 97 -1.82 10.69 10.12
N ASP A 98 -2.58 11.75 9.94
CA ASP A 98 -2.96 12.23 8.60
C ASP A 98 -1.80 12.96 7.90
N CYS A 99 -2.07 13.47 6.69
CA CYS A 99 -1.12 14.25 5.90
C CYS A 99 -0.72 15.61 6.51
N ASN A 100 -1.43 16.05 7.56
CA ASN A 100 -1.18 17.29 8.31
C ASN A 100 -0.49 17.00 9.66
N GLY A 101 -0.23 15.73 9.98
CA GLY A 101 0.40 15.31 11.23
C GLY A 101 -0.57 15.16 12.41
N LYS A 102 -1.88 15.26 12.20
CA LYS A 102 -2.90 15.03 13.22
C LYS A 102 -3.00 13.54 13.52
N ILE A 103 -2.95 13.16 14.80
CA ILE A 103 -3.13 11.77 15.23
C ILE A 103 -4.59 11.37 15.04
N ILE A 104 -4.83 10.41 14.14
CA ILE A 104 -6.15 9.82 13.86
C ILE A 104 -6.38 8.62 14.78
N PHE A 105 -5.31 7.88 15.08
CA PHE A 105 -5.38 6.75 15.99
C PHE A 105 -4.09 6.59 16.78
N GLN A 106 -4.24 6.13 18.02
CA GLN A 106 -3.15 5.73 18.88
C GLN A 106 -3.49 4.36 19.48
N SER A 107 -2.55 3.43 19.37
CA SER A 107 -2.69 2.10 19.94
C SER A 107 -2.62 2.14 21.47
N ASP A 108 -3.07 1.06 22.10
CA ASP A 108 -2.70 0.78 23.48
C ASP A 108 -1.19 0.62 23.62
N VAL A 109 -0.68 0.89 24.84
CA VAL A 109 0.74 0.74 25.16
C VAL A 109 1.05 -0.74 25.33
N GLY A 110 1.79 -1.30 24.38
CA GLY A 110 2.34 -2.63 24.45
C GLY A 110 3.59 -2.69 25.31
N LYS A 111 3.81 -3.82 25.99
CA LYS A 111 4.87 -3.95 27.01
C LYS A 111 5.60 -5.28 26.90
N SER A 112 6.89 -5.27 27.21
CA SER A 112 7.69 -6.48 27.45
C SER A 112 8.61 -6.31 28.64
N LYS A 113 8.77 -7.40 29.39
CA LYS A 113 9.68 -7.51 30.54
C LYS A 113 10.98 -8.25 30.19
N GLU A 114 11.12 -8.67 28.94
CA GLU A 114 12.33 -9.32 28.47
C GLU A 114 13.53 -8.38 28.51
N LYS A 115 14.70 -8.95 28.79
CA LYS A 115 15.95 -8.18 28.92
C LYS A 115 16.73 -8.13 27.62
N GLU A 116 16.52 -9.10 26.73
CA GLU A 116 17.12 -9.08 25.40
C GLU A 116 16.33 -8.10 24.53
N TYR A 117 17.01 -7.12 23.94
CA TYR A 117 16.38 -5.98 23.29
C TYR A 117 15.55 -6.39 22.07
N GLN A 118 16.06 -7.28 21.22
CA GLN A 118 15.35 -7.71 20.01
C GLN A 118 13.99 -8.32 20.39
N VAL A 119 13.97 -9.23 21.36
CA VAL A 119 12.76 -9.87 21.87
C VAL A 119 11.87 -8.83 22.54
N ALA A 120 12.41 -8.01 23.45
CA ALA A 120 11.62 -7.04 24.21
C ALA A 120 10.89 -6.02 23.33
N PHE A 121 11.56 -5.49 22.30
CA PHE A 121 10.93 -4.56 21.37
C PHE A 121 9.91 -5.25 20.46
N THR A 122 10.20 -6.47 19.99
CA THR A 122 9.27 -7.23 19.13
C THR A 122 8.00 -7.61 19.89
N GLU A 123 8.13 -8.06 21.13
CA GLU A 123 7.00 -8.38 22.01
C GLU A 123 6.16 -7.15 22.35
N ALA A 124 6.80 -6.05 22.77
CA ALA A 124 6.09 -4.82 23.07
C ALA A 124 5.34 -4.27 21.84
N LEU A 125 5.93 -4.39 20.64
CA LEU A 125 5.28 -4.00 19.39
C LEU A 125 4.06 -4.89 19.12
N ASN A 126 4.20 -6.21 19.18
CA ASN A 126 3.10 -7.15 18.95
C ASN A 126 1.96 -6.97 19.96
N ASP A 127 2.27 -6.64 21.22
CA ASP A 127 1.30 -6.35 22.26
C ASP A 127 0.50 -5.07 21.93
N ALA A 128 1.17 -4.01 21.46
CA ALA A 128 0.50 -2.76 21.01
C ALA A 128 -0.44 -3.02 19.82
N PHE A 129 -0.04 -3.90 18.90
CA PHE A 129 -0.82 -4.26 17.71
C PHE A 129 -2.16 -4.96 18.00
N LYS A 130 -2.36 -5.51 19.21
CA LYS A 130 -3.67 -6.09 19.61
C LYS A 130 -4.81 -5.09 19.40
N SER A 131 -4.62 -3.86 19.88
CA SER A 131 -5.61 -2.77 19.71
C SER A 131 -5.85 -2.39 18.25
N ILE A 132 -4.87 -2.58 17.37
CA ILE A 132 -5.01 -2.33 15.92
C ILE A 132 -5.80 -3.47 15.26
N TYR A 133 -5.52 -4.73 15.64
CA TYR A 133 -6.30 -5.88 15.17
C TYR A 133 -7.76 -5.84 15.61
N ASP A 134 -8.04 -5.19 16.75
CA ASP A 134 -9.39 -5.00 17.28
C ASP A 134 -10.19 -3.95 16.51
N LEU A 135 -9.52 -3.06 15.75
CA LEU A 135 -10.20 -2.11 14.85
C LEU A 135 -10.94 -2.81 13.70
N LYS A 136 -10.53 -4.03 13.33
CA LYS A 136 -11.07 -4.77 12.18
C LYS A 136 -11.18 -3.86 10.95
N TYR A 137 -10.05 -3.23 10.60
CA TYR A 137 -10.01 -2.24 9.54
C TYR A 137 -10.64 -2.77 8.25
N ASN A 138 -11.53 -1.97 7.69
CA ASN A 138 -12.14 -2.17 6.40
C ASN A 138 -12.30 -0.79 5.75
N TYR A 139 -11.74 -0.62 4.56
CA TYR A 139 -11.75 0.66 3.88
C TYR A 139 -13.18 1.08 3.50
N SER A 140 -13.62 2.27 3.94
CA SER A 140 -15.00 2.74 3.78
C SER A 140 -15.37 3.18 2.36
N GLY A 141 -14.38 3.25 1.45
CA GLY A 141 -14.59 3.73 0.07
C GLY A 141 -14.82 5.24 -0.04
N GLN A 142 -14.80 5.98 1.08
CA GLN A 142 -14.96 7.42 1.06
C GLN A 142 -13.64 8.11 0.69
N LYS A 143 -13.73 9.18 -0.11
CA LYS A 143 -12.61 10.12 -0.26
C LYS A 143 -12.55 10.94 1.02
N THR A 144 -11.38 10.99 1.65
CA THR A 144 -11.09 11.90 2.76
C THR A 144 -11.20 13.34 2.28
N VAL A 145 -12.40 13.92 2.37
CA VAL A 145 -12.61 15.35 2.16
C VAL A 145 -12.24 16.04 3.46
N ASN A 146 -11.06 16.67 3.48
CA ASN A 146 -10.71 17.58 4.57
C ASN A 146 -11.70 18.75 4.55
N PRO A 147 -12.44 19.06 5.64
CA PRO A 147 -13.45 20.13 5.64
C PRO A 147 -12.87 21.55 5.65
N GLU A 148 -11.63 21.75 5.18
CA GLU A 148 -10.94 23.04 5.22
C GLU A 148 -10.45 23.44 3.82
N SER A 149 -11.40 23.60 2.90
CA SER A 149 -11.32 24.47 1.71
C SER A 149 -12.60 24.32 0.87
N VAL A 150 -13.70 24.89 1.38
CA VAL A 150 -14.86 25.21 0.55
C VAL A 150 -14.73 26.68 0.14
N SER A 151 -14.40 26.92 -1.12
CA SER A 151 -14.93 28.07 -1.85
C SER A 151 -15.81 27.54 -2.95
N ALA A 152 -17.08 27.94 -2.91
CA ALA A 152 -18.12 27.75 -3.91
C ALA A 152 -17.61 28.16 -5.32
N GLU A 153 -18.12 27.59 -6.43
CA GLU A 153 -19.49 27.72 -6.92
C GLU A 153 -19.83 26.64 -7.99
N PRO A 154 -21.11 26.29 -8.21
CA PRO A 154 -21.53 25.17 -9.05
C PRO A 154 -22.02 25.60 -10.44
N GLU A 155 -21.78 24.78 -11.47
CA GLU A 155 -22.61 24.82 -12.69
C GLU A 155 -23.09 23.42 -13.10
N ALA A 156 -24.37 23.23 -12.80
CA ALA A 156 -25.44 22.61 -13.59
C ALA A 156 -25.08 21.61 -14.72
N SER A 157 -25.49 20.38 -14.42
CA SER A 157 -25.88 19.31 -15.36
C SER A 157 -26.81 19.78 -16.48
N LYS A 158 -26.50 19.35 -17.72
CA LYS A 158 -27.51 19.06 -18.75
C LYS A 158 -27.23 17.72 -19.41
N THR A 159 -28.24 16.87 -19.27
CA THR A 159 -28.49 15.52 -19.78
C THR A 159 -28.72 15.51 -21.29
N VAL A 160 -28.26 14.45 -21.99
CA VAL A 160 -28.97 13.88 -23.15
C VAL A 160 -28.93 12.35 -23.07
N SER A 161 -30.12 11.78 -23.13
CA SER A 161 -30.60 10.39 -23.17
C SER A 161 -30.27 9.66 -24.48
N ALA A 162 -29.79 8.40 -24.46
CA ALA A 162 -30.55 7.11 -24.60
C ALA A 162 -30.37 6.47 -26.01
N PRO A 163 -30.74 5.18 -26.29
CA PRO A 163 -31.07 4.02 -25.43
C PRO A 163 -30.44 2.64 -25.82
N ALA A 164 -30.39 1.75 -24.80
CA ALA A 164 -30.75 0.31 -24.72
C ALA A 164 -30.28 -0.77 -25.73
N ALA A 165 -29.67 -1.84 -25.18
CA ALA A 165 -30.04 -3.29 -25.25
C ALA A 165 -28.77 -4.13 -24.96
N LYS A 166 -28.71 -5.24 -24.22
CA LYS A 166 -29.69 -6.18 -23.67
C LYS A 166 -29.00 -6.99 -22.54
N VAL A 167 -29.76 -7.39 -21.52
CA VAL A 167 -29.37 -8.27 -20.42
C VAL A 167 -29.51 -9.73 -20.83
N GLU A 168 -28.57 -10.59 -20.43
CA GLU A 168 -28.82 -11.99 -19.98
C GLU A 168 -27.56 -12.57 -19.28
N THR A 169 -27.74 -12.96 -18.02
CA THR A 169 -26.89 -13.80 -17.13
C THR A 169 -27.24 -15.30 -17.31
N PRO A 170 -26.59 -16.29 -16.65
CA PRO A 170 -25.20 -16.51 -16.21
C PRO A 170 -24.68 -17.93 -16.65
N VAL A 171 -23.66 -18.45 -15.92
CA VAL A 171 -23.17 -19.85 -15.69
C VAL A 171 -21.89 -20.41 -16.39
N LEU A 172 -20.86 -20.56 -15.54
CA LEU A 172 -19.84 -21.62 -15.32
C LEU A 172 -18.95 -22.24 -16.43
N SER A 173 -17.65 -22.24 -16.07
CA SER A 173 -16.65 -23.33 -16.20
C SER A 173 -15.71 -23.40 -17.42
N THR A 174 -14.46 -23.71 -17.04
CA THR A 174 -13.26 -24.21 -17.76
C THR A 174 -12.31 -23.22 -18.48
N PRO A 175 -10.98 -23.49 -18.39
CA PRO A 175 -9.94 -22.47 -18.43
C PRO A 175 -9.52 -22.15 -19.86
N LYS A 176 -9.57 -20.86 -20.21
CA LYS A 176 -9.17 -20.36 -21.52
C LYS A 176 -7.71 -19.91 -21.50
N ILE A 177 -6.85 -20.77 -22.04
CA ILE A 177 -5.57 -20.37 -22.64
C ILE A 177 -5.89 -19.34 -23.72
N ILE A 178 -5.47 -18.10 -23.54
CA ILE A 178 -5.49 -17.08 -24.58
C ILE A 178 -4.03 -16.79 -24.93
N SER A 179 -3.58 -17.45 -26.00
CA SER A 179 -2.39 -17.04 -26.74
C SER A 179 -2.80 -16.08 -27.87
N LYS A 180 -1.91 -15.11 -28.09
CA LYS A 180 -1.73 -14.22 -29.25
C LYS A 180 -2.49 -12.89 -29.22
N THR A 181 -1.73 -11.86 -28.86
CA THR A 181 -1.86 -10.51 -29.43
C THR A 181 -0.46 -9.98 -29.72
N ASP A 182 -0.21 -9.81 -31.01
CA ASP A 182 0.66 -8.84 -31.70
C ASP A 182 2.13 -8.66 -31.32
N THR A 183 2.98 -9.10 -32.27
CA THR A 183 4.24 -8.46 -32.73
C THR A 183 4.64 -7.17 -32.02
N ASN A 184 5.23 -7.30 -30.83
CA ASN A 184 6.01 -6.24 -30.21
C ASN A 184 7.43 -6.78 -30.01
N LEU A 185 8.19 -6.83 -31.12
CA LEU A 185 9.59 -7.27 -31.11
C LEU A 185 10.42 -6.28 -30.29
N LEU A 186 11.00 -6.75 -29.19
CA LEU A 186 11.86 -5.95 -28.31
C LEU A 186 13.33 -6.18 -28.66
N TYR A 187 14.15 -5.17 -28.38
CA TYR A 187 15.60 -5.19 -28.56
C TYR A 187 16.29 -5.06 -27.21
N ALA A 188 17.30 -5.89 -26.94
CA ALA A 188 18.08 -5.80 -25.71
C ALA A 188 19.24 -4.80 -25.83
N GLN A 189 19.27 -3.80 -24.96
CA GLN A 189 20.40 -2.90 -24.79
C GLN A 189 21.17 -3.28 -23.53
N ALA A 190 22.46 -3.60 -23.66
CA ALA A 190 23.30 -3.99 -22.54
C ALA A 190 23.44 -2.86 -21.49
N THR A 191 23.49 -3.27 -20.23
CA THR A 191 23.74 -2.41 -19.06
C THR A 191 24.77 -3.07 -18.14
N VAL A 192 25.20 -2.35 -17.10
CA VAL A 192 26.19 -2.85 -16.14
C VAL A 192 25.78 -4.19 -15.50
N ASN A 193 24.49 -4.41 -15.27
CA ASN A 193 23.98 -5.56 -14.50
C ASN A 193 22.99 -6.45 -15.30
N GLY A 194 22.86 -6.26 -16.61
CA GLY A 194 21.87 -6.98 -17.42
C GLY A 194 21.51 -6.23 -18.71
N TYR A 195 20.22 -6.18 -19.07
CA TYR A 195 19.74 -5.53 -20.28
C TYR A 195 18.51 -4.66 -20.04
N GLN A 196 18.33 -3.64 -20.88
CA GLN A 196 17.07 -2.91 -21.03
C GLN A 196 16.41 -3.37 -22.33
N LEU A 197 15.18 -3.86 -22.26
CA LEU A 197 14.39 -4.24 -23.42
C LEU A 197 13.60 -3.03 -23.89
N ILE A 198 13.91 -2.55 -25.09
CA ILE A 198 13.29 -1.38 -25.71
C ILE A 198 12.43 -1.80 -26.91
N ASP A 199 11.39 -1.04 -27.19
CA ASP A 199 10.61 -1.17 -28.43
C ASP A 199 11.29 -0.42 -29.60
N SER A 200 10.64 -0.40 -30.77
CA SER A 200 11.11 0.32 -31.96
C SER A 200 11.09 1.85 -31.83
N THR A 201 10.51 2.39 -30.75
CA THR A 201 10.41 3.84 -30.43
C THR A 201 11.37 4.24 -29.29
N PRO A 202 12.55 3.60 -29.24
CA PRO A 202 13.48 3.51 -28.09
C PRO A 202 12.91 3.54 -26.67
N LYS A 203 11.66 3.15 -26.47
CA LYS A 203 11.03 3.23 -25.15
C LYS A 203 11.34 2.00 -24.34
N VAL A 204 11.79 2.19 -23.09
CA VAL A 204 12.09 1.09 -22.17
C VAL A 204 10.80 0.41 -21.73
N ILE A 205 10.63 -0.84 -22.14
CA ILE A 205 9.45 -1.67 -21.81
C ILE A 205 9.73 -2.55 -20.59
N MET A 206 10.94 -3.11 -20.51
CA MET A 206 11.33 -4.03 -19.44
C MET A 206 12.81 -3.88 -19.12
N LYS A 207 13.19 -4.04 -17.85
CA LYS A 207 14.58 -4.15 -17.42
C LYS A 207 14.82 -5.59 -16.94
N VAL A 208 15.92 -6.20 -17.37
CA VAL A 208 16.29 -7.55 -17.00
C VAL A 208 17.68 -7.58 -16.39
N PHE A 209 17.87 -8.34 -15.32
CA PHE A 209 19.10 -8.40 -14.55
C PHE A 209 19.66 -9.82 -14.56
N HIS A 210 20.98 -9.93 -14.68
CA HIS A 210 21.66 -11.23 -14.68
C HIS A 210 21.40 -11.98 -13.37
N THR A 211 21.19 -13.29 -13.50
CA THR A 211 21.26 -14.23 -12.37
C THR A 211 22.45 -15.17 -12.58
N SER A 212 22.69 -16.06 -11.61
CA SER A 212 23.69 -17.14 -11.78
C SER A 212 23.33 -18.12 -12.90
N ASN A 213 22.08 -18.16 -13.35
CA ASN A 213 21.61 -19.03 -14.44
C ASN A 213 21.46 -18.22 -15.74
N LYS A 214 22.15 -18.65 -16.80
CA LYS A 214 22.14 -17.98 -18.12
C LYS A 214 20.77 -17.99 -18.82
N HIS A 215 19.85 -18.85 -18.39
CA HIS A 215 18.50 -18.99 -18.95
C HIS A 215 17.42 -18.33 -18.06
N CYS A 216 17.83 -17.58 -17.03
CA CYS A 216 16.94 -16.92 -16.11
C CYS A 216 17.45 -15.51 -15.80
N TYR A 217 16.58 -14.52 -16.00
CA TYR A 217 16.83 -13.15 -15.60
C TYR A 217 15.77 -12.73 -14.58
N ILE A 218 16.15 -11.87 -13.64
CA ILE A 218 15.18 -11.12 -12.85
C ILE A 218 14.65 -10.01 -13.77
N ALA A 219 13.33 -9.86 -13.88
CA ALA A 219 12.72 -8.95 -14.84
C ALA A 219 11.74 -7.99 -14.17
N VAL A 220 11.77 -6.74 -14.61
CA VAL A 220 10.90 -5.65 -14.14
C VAL A 220 10.24 -5.01 -15.36
N LYS A 221 8.92 -5.18 -15.49
CA LYS A 221 8.09 -4.63 -16.56
C LYS A 221 7.11 -3.62 -15.96
N GLY A 222 7.43 -2.34 -16.06
CA GLY A 222 6.70 -1.29 -15.33
C GLY A 222 6.78 -1.50 -13.82
N TYR A 223 5.66 -1.81 -13.19
CA TYR A 223 5.55 -2.08 -11.75
C TYR A 223 5.54 -3.58 -11.41
N ILE A 224 5.52 -4.45 -12.42
CA ILE A 224 5.44 -5.90 -12.24
C ILE A 224 6.87 -6.44 -12.19
N GLN A 225 7.19 -7.13 -11.10
CA GLN A 225 8.45 -7.85 -10.93
C GLN A 225 8.19 -9.34 -11.11
N GLY A 226 9.11 -9.99 -11.81
CA GLY A 226 9.02 -11.40 -12.10
C GLY A 226 10.35 -11.95 -12.60
N VAL A 227 10.26 -13.05 -13.33
CA VAL A 227 11.41 -13.73 -13.93
C VAL A 227 11.21 -13.86 -15.42
N LEU A 228 12.26 -13.57 -16.19
CA LEU A 228 12.30 -13.87 -17.62
C LEU A 228 13.08 -15.16 -17.83
N LEU A 229 12.38 -16.19 -18.29
CA LEU A 229 12.89 -17.55 -18.42
C LEU A 229 12.96 -17.96 -19.89
N LEU A 230 14.04 -18.64 -20.28
CA LEU A 230 14.10 -19.28 -21.59
C LEU A 230 13.47 -20.68 -21.49
N LYS A 231 12.28 -20.86 -22.07
CA LYS A 231 11.57 -22.15 -22.14
C LYS A 231 11.29 -22.47 -23.61
N ASN A 232 11.65 -23.69 -24.07
CA ASN A 232 11.41 -24.13 -25.45
C ASN A 232 11.95 -23.13 -26.52
N ASN A 233 13.10 -22.52 -26.26
CA ASN A 233 13.73 -21.51 -27.13
C ASN A 233 12.92 -20.19 -27.28
N GLU A 234 11.96 -19.96 -26.40
CA GLU A 234 11.18 -18.72 -26.29
C GLU A 234 11.40 -18.09 -24.91
N TRP A 235 11.45 -16.75 -24.86
CA TRP A 235 11.52 -16.03 -23.59
C TRP A 235 10.12 -15.86 -23.02
N VAL A 236 9.92 -16.27 -21.78
CA VAL A 236 8.64 -16.20 -21.06
C VAL A 236 8.85 -15.39 -19.79
N PHE A 237 8.09 -14.31 -19.64
CA PHE A 237 8.04 -13.51 -18.43
C PHE A 237 6.96 -14.07 -17.51
N GLU A 238 7.38 -14.57 -16.35
CA GLU A 238 6.49 -15.12 -15.34
C GLU A 238 6.48 -14.23 -14.09
N TYR A 239 5.30 -13.93 -13.58
CA TYR A 239 5.12 -13.11 -12.39
C TYR A 239 3.89 -13.55 -11.61
N TYR A 240 3.89 -13.23 -10.32
CA TYR A 240 2.73 -13.43 -9.46
C TYR A 240 1.93 -12.12 -9.36
N GLN A 241 0.61 -12.23 -9.52
CA GLN A 241 -0.32 -11.15 -9.25
C GLN A 241 -1.56 -11.75 -8.59
N ASN A 242 -1.96 -11.21 -7.44
CA ASN A 242 -3.07 -11.72 -6.63
C ASN A 242 -2.93 -13.22 -6.31
N GLU A 243 -1.73 -13.64 -5.89
CA GLU A 243 -1.35 -15.05 -5.61
C GLU A 243 -1.46 -16.02 -6.81
N GLN A 244 -1.78 -15.51 -8.00
CA GLN A 244 -1.86 -16.29 -9.23
C GLN A 244 -0.62 -16.09 -10.09
N LEU A 245 -0.09 -17.20 -10.62
CA LEU A 245 1.02 -17.17 -11.58
C LEU A 245 0.50 -16.80 -12.97
N TRP A 246 1.09 -15.75 -13.55
CA TRP A 246 0.87 -15.30 -14.91
C TRP A 246 2.12 -15.54 -15.75
N SER A 247 1.94 -15.92 -17.00
CA SER A 247 3.03 -16.19 -17.96
C SER A 247 2.77 -15.45 -19.27
N GLU A 248 3.70 -14.60 -19.68
CA GLU A 248 3.64 -13.83 -20.92
C GLU A 248 4.84 -14.18 -21.82
N ILE A 249 4.59 -14.50 -23.09
CA ILE A 249 5.69 -14.73 -24.05
C ILE A 249 6.26 -13.37 -24.47
N ILE A 250 7.58 -13.21 -24.38
CA ILE A 250 8.31 -12.01 -24.75
C ILE A 250 9.17 -12.31 -25.99
N THR A 251 8.86 -11.66 -27.11
CA THR A 251 9.69 -11.76 -28.31
C THR A 251 10.80 -10.71 -28.24
N VAL A 252 12.02 -11.15 -27.94
CA VAL A 252 13.19 -10.27 -27.80
C VAL A 252 14.37 -10.78 -28.61
N LYS A 253 15.09 -9.86 -29.27
CA LYS A 253 16.42 -10.11 -29.84
C LYS A 253 17.47 -9.57 -28.88
N PHE A 254 18.25 -10.49 -28.32
CA PHE A 254 19.45 -10.20 -27.54
C PHE A 254 20.63 -9.89 -28.44
#